data_AF-A0A2V6G155-F1
#
_entry.id   AF-A0A2V6G155-F1
#
_cell.length_a   1.000
_cell.length_b   1.000
_cell.length_c   1.000
_cell.angle_alpha   90.00
_cell.angle_beta   90.00
_cell.angle_gamma   90.00
#
_symmetry.space_group_name_H-M   'P 1'
#
loop_
_entity.id
_entity.type
_entity.pdbx_description
1 polymer ?
#
loop_
_entity_poly.entity_id
_entity_poly.type
_entity_poly.pdbx_seq_one_letter_code
_entity_poly.pdbx_strand_id
1 'polypeptide(L)'
;MRDGIVKEIMDVVNDRVKTMNMDLVFDKSGLSVNGVPSLLYSRDSYDFTNDVVAALNKPGRPSTVSSEGSSAGSPTVTTRASPTSTPKKL
;
A
#
# COMPACT_ATOMS: atom_id res chain seq x y z
N MET A 1 -6.68 -2.95 9.71
CA MET A 1 -5.66 -2.32 8.83
C MET A 1 -5.61 -2.97 7.44
N ARG A 2 -5.30 -4.27 7.30
CA ARG A 2 -5.27 -4.92 5.98
C ARG A 2 -6.59 -4.85 5.22
N ASP A 3 -7.71 -5.14 5.88
CA ASP A 3 -9.02 -5.20 5.23
C ASP A 3 -9.47 -3.85 4.63
N GLY A 4 -9.10 -2.73 5.28
CA GLY A 4 -9.39 -1.39 4.76
C GLY A 4 -8.62 -1.08 3.48
N ILE A 5 -7.34 -1.47 3.41
CA ILE A 5 -6.52 -1.29 2.20
C ILE A 5 -7.08 -2.15 1.07
N VAL A 6 -7.42 -3.41 1.37
CA VAL A 6 -8.02 -4.32 0.39
C VAL A 6 -9.33 -3.75 -0.14
N LYS A 7 -10.19 -3.21 0.72
CA LYS A 7 -11.43 -2.55 0.31
C LYS A 7 -11.16 -1.38 -0.65
N GLU A 8 -10.22 -0.49 -0.30
CA GLU A 8 -9.89 0.66 -1.16
C GLU A 8 -9.34 0.24 -2.53
N ILE A 9 -8.57 -0.84 -2.59
CA ILE A 9 -8.10 -1.42 -3.85
C ILE A 9 -9.30 -1.97 -4.65
N MET A 10 -10.17 -2.75 -4.01
CA MET A 10 -11.33 -3.38 -4.67
C MET A 10 -12.32 -2.35 -5.21
N ASP A 11 -12.53 -1.24 -4.50
CA ASP A 11 -13.39 -0.14 -4.96
C ASP A 11 -12.84 0.46 -6.28
N VAL A 12 -11.53 0.72 -6.36
CA VAL A 12 -10.88 1.24 -7.58
C VAL A 12 -10.91 0.23 -8.73
N VAL A 13 -10.65 -1.05 -8.44
CA VAL A 13 -10.71 -2.12 -9.44
C VAL A 13 -12.12 -2.21 -10.04
N ASN A 14 -13.16 -2.20 -9.21
CA ASN A 14 -14.56 -2.25 -9.66
C ASN A 14 -14.93 -1.08 -10.58
N ASP A 15 -14.45 0.13 -10.28
CA ASP A 15 -14.68 1.30 -11.14
C ASP A 15 -13.96 1.15 -12.49
N ARG A 16 -12.74 0.61 -12.49
CA ARG A 16 -11.97 0.37 -13.72
C ARG A 16 -12.64 -0.69 -14.61
N VAL A 17 -13.10 -1.79 -14.02
CA VAL A 17 -13.82 -2.88 -14.69
C VAL A 17 -15.07 -2.39 -15.41
N LYS A 18 -15.88 -1.55 -14.74
CA LYS A 18 -17.06 -0.94 -15.36
C LYS A 18 -16.70 -0.01 -16.51
N THR A 19 -15.67 0.81 -16.32
CA THR A 19 -15.21 1.78 -17.33
C THR A 19 -14.66 1.08 -18.58
N MET A 20 -14.02 -0.07 -18.40
CA MET A 20 -13.42 -0.86 -19.48
C MET A 20 -14.33 -1.96 -20.02
N ASN A 21 -15.57 -2.07 -19.52
CA ASN A 21 -16.54 -3.11 -19.89
C ASN A 21 -15.97 -4.53 -19.79
N MET A 22 -15.26 -4.82 -18.69
CA MET A 22 -14.66 -6.13 -18.45
C MET A 22 -15.65 -7.05 -17.73
N ASP A 23 -15.72 -8.31 -18.17
CA ASP A 23 -16.56 -9.33 -17.53
C ASP A 23 -15.81 -10.09 -16.42
N LEU A 24 -14.48 -10.19 -16.52
CA LEU A 24 -13.62 -10.95 -15.61
C LEU A 24 -12.30 -10.20 -15.36
N VAL A 25 -11.79 -10.29 -14.13
CA VAL A 25 -10.47 -9.82 -13.74
C VAL A 25 -9.72 -10.95 -13.05
N PHE A 26 -8.49 -11.19 -13.48
CA PHE A 26 -7.57 -12.11 -12.84
C PHE A 26 -6.43 -11.32 -12.20
N ASP A 27 -6.13 -11.62 -10.94
CA ASP A 27 -4.89 -11.18 -10.31
C ASP A 27 -3.72 -11.98 -10.91
N LYS A 28 -2.90 -11.30 -11.70
CA LYS A 28 -1.73 -11.89 -12.39
C LYS A 28 -0.68 -12.41 -11.41
N SER A 29 -0.62 -11.87 -10.19
CA SER A 29 0.27 -12.35 -9.13
C SER A 29 -0.28 -13.57 -8.38
N GLY A 30 -1.57 -13.87 -8.57
CA GLY A 30 -2.27 -14.93 -7.88
C GLY A 30 -1.73 -16.32 -8.21
N LEU A 31 -1.42 -17.07 -7.16
CA LEU A 31 -1.13 -18.50 -7.25
C LEU A 31 -2.37 -19.31 -6.90
N SER A 32 -2.52 -20.46 -7.54
CA SER A 32 -3.47 -21.49 -7.12
C SER A 32 -3.08 -22.10 -5.78
N VAL A 33 -3.98 -22.90 -5.19
CA VAL A 33 -3.74 -23.61 -3.93
C VAL A 33 -2.50 -24.51 -3.98
N ASN A 34 -2.13 -25.00 -5.17
CA ASN A 34 -0.96 -25.85 -5.38
C ASN A 34 0.30 -25.06 -5.78
N GLY A 35 0.29 -23.73 -5.70
CA GLY A 35 1.43 -22.87 -6.03
C GLY A 35 1.68 -22.66 -7.53
N VAL A 36 0.79 -23.16 -8.40
CA VAL A 36 0.86 -22.94 -9.85
C VAL A 36 0.25 -21.56 -10.19
N PRO A 37 0.87 -20.74 -11.05
CA PRO A 37 0.28 -19.46 -11.47
C PRO A 37 -1.13 -19.64 -12.03
N SER A 38 -2.08 -18.86 -11.52
CA SER A 38 -3.48 -18.92 -11.95
C SER A 38 -3.69 -18.34 -13.36
N LEU A 39 -2.79 -17.46 -13.80
CA LEU A 39 -2.78 -16.87 -15.13
C LEU A 39 -1.38 -16.98 -15.74
N LEU A 40 -1.25 -17.70 -16.85
CA LEU A 40 0.04 -17.92 -17.50
C LEU A 40 0.44 -16.78 -18.44
N TYR A 41 -0.56 -16.16 -19.09
CA TYR A 41 -0.33 -15.09 -20.04
C TYR A 41 -1.57 -14.21 -20.19
N SER A 42 -1.33 -12.91 -20.28
CA SER A 42 -2.26 -11.91 -20.78
C SER A 42 -1.47 -10.89 -21.58
N ARG A 43 -2.13 -10.23 -22.54
CA ARG A 43 -1.53 -9.06 -23.21
C ARG A 43 -1.42 -7.94 -22.19
N ASP A 44 -0.32 -7.19 -22.22
CA ASP A 44 -0.11 -6.05 -21.30
C ASP A 44 -1.21 -4.98 -21.40
N SER A 45 -1.89 -4.89 -22.55
CA SER A 45 -3.05 -3.99 -22.74
C SER A 45 -4.24 -4.30 -21.83
N TYR A 46 -4.30 -5.49 -21.22
CA TYR A 46 -5.33 -5.87 -20.25
C TYR A 46 -4.86 -5.72 -18.80
N ASP A 47 -3.59 -5.39 -18.55
CA ASP A 47 -3.06 -5.16 -17.22
C ASP A 47 -3.21 -3.68 -16.84
N PHE A 48 -4.15 -3.41 -15.93
CA PHE A 48 -4.45 -2.07 -15.44
C PHE A 48 -3.94 -1.84 -14.00
N THR A 49 -3.00 -2.67 -13.52
CA THR A 49 -2.43 -2.56 -12.17
C THR A 49 -1.86 -1.17 -11.91
N ASN A 50 -1.12 -0.61 -12.88
CA ASN A 50 -0.52 0.72 -12.76
C ASN A 50 -1.59 1.82 -12.62
N ASP A 51 -2.72 1.68 -13.29
CA ASP A 51 -3.82 2.63 -13.19
C ASP A 51 -4.44 2.61 -11.79
N VAL A 52 -4.61 1.40 -11.22
CA VAL A 52 -5.12 1.22 -9.85
C VAL A 52 -4.18 1.86 -8.84
N VAL A 53 -2.87 1.59 -8.95
CA VAL A 53 -1.84 2.18 -8.08
C VAL A 53 -1.82 3.71 -8.19
N ALA A 54 -1.90 4.25 -9.40
CA ALA A 54 -1.96 5.70 -9.62
C ALA A 54 -3.22 6.33 -9.02
N ALA A 55 -4.38 5.68 -9.14
CA ALA A 55 -5.63 6.15 -8.56
C ALA A 55 -5.64 6.08 -7.02
N LEU A 56 -4.97 5.09 -6.43
CA LEU A 56 -4.80 4.96 -4.98
C LEU A 56 -3.85 6.01 -4.41
N ASN A 57 -2.73 6.27 -5.09
CA ASN A 57 -1.70 7.18 -4.61
C ASN A 57 -1.92 8.65 -5.02
N LYS A 58 -3.09 8.98 -5.60
CA LYS A 58 -3.39 10.34 -6.00
C LYS A 58 -3.39 11.28 -4.77
N PRO A 59 -2.64 12.39 -4.80
CA PRO A 59 -2.56 13.31 -3.67
C PRO A 59 -3.94 13.90 -3.36
N GLY A 60 -4.24 14.02 -2.06
CA GLY A 60 -5.52 14.55 -1.57
C GLY A 60 -6.70 13.57 -1.67
N ARG A 61 -6.46 12.30 -2.06
CA ARG A 61 -7.48 11.26 -1.98
C ARG A 61 -7.81 10.99 -0.49
N PRO A 62 -9.09 11.02 -0.10
CA PRO A 62 -9.48 10.54 1.22
C PRO A 62 -9.24 9.02 1.29
N SER A 63 -8.39 8.61 2.21
CA SER A 63 -8.16 7.21 2.53
C SER A 63 -8.82 6.88 3.87
N THR A 64 -9.53 5.76 3.90
CA THR A 64 -10.23 5.25 5.09
C THR A 64 -9.31 4.46 6.01
N VAL A 65 -8.04 4.26 5.62
CA VAL A 65 -7.05 3.50 6.41
C VAL A 65 -6.22 4.35 7.37
N SER A 66 -6.58 5.61 7.64
CA SER A 66 -5.87 6.46 8.61
C SER A 66 -6.80 7.45 9.32
N SER A 67 -7.34 7.06 10.48
CA SER A 67 -7.90 8.01 11.44
C SER A 67 -7.84 7.55 12.91
N GLU A 68 -6.76 6.89 13.34
CA GLU A 68 -6.39 6.82 14.76
C GLU A 68 -4.93 7.24 14.90
N GLY A 69 -4.72 8.51 15.25
CA GLY A 69 -3.38 9.03 15.49
C GLY A 69 -3.19 10.50 15.15
N SER A 70 -4.07 11.39 15.62
CA SER A 70 -3.69 12.79 15.77
C SER A 70 -4.49 13.45 16.88
N SER A 71 -3.98 13.37 18.11
CA SER A 71 -4.24 14.37 19.14
C SER A 71 -2.96 14.66 19.90
N ALA A 72 -2.80 15.95 20.18
CA ALA A 72 -1.61 16.68 20.56
C ALA A 72 -0.86 16.21 21.81
N GLY A 73 0.45 16.48 21.81
CA GLY A 73 1.26 16.54 23.02
C GLY A 73 2.74 16.78 22.74
N SER A 74 3.13 18.03 22.48
CA SER A 74 4.50 18.47 22.81
C SER A 74 4.56 18.66 24.33
N PRO A 75 5.66 18.27 25.02
CA PRO A 75 6.57 19.33 25.45
C PRO A 75 8.07 18.95 25.53
N THR A 76 8.87 20.00 25.36
CA THR A 76 10.07 20.36 26.13
C THR A 76 11.36 19.55 25.97
N VAL A 77 12.26 20.17 25.20
CA VAL A 77 13.73 20.07 25.31
C VAL A 77 14.18 20.20 26.77
N THR A 78 14.91 19.20 27.28
CA THR A 78 15.83 19.37 28.41
C THR A 78 17.22 18.99 27.95
N THR A 79 18.08 19.99 27.86
CA THR A 79 19.52 19.86 27.66
C THR A 79 20.16 19.29 28.92
N ARG A 80 20.97 18.22 28.80
CA ARG A 80 22.10 18.00 29.72
C ARG A 80 23.23 17.20 29.07
N ALA A 81 24.29 17.95 28.79
CA ALA A 81 25.71 17.64 28.63
C ALA A 81 26.18 16.17 28.52
N SER A 82 27.01 15.95 27.50
CA SER A 82 28.02 14.90 27.36
C SER A 82 29.03 14.89 28.52
N PRO A 83 29.71 13.76 28.75
CA PRO A 83 31.16 13.81 28.53
C PRO A 83 31.75 12.60 27.79
N THR A 84 32.85 12.91 27.11
CA THR A 84 33.72 12.13 26.24
C THR A 84 34.75 11.28 27.01
N SER A 85 35.32 10.28 26.33
CA SER A 85 36.62 9.56 26.55
C SER A 85 36.57 8.36 27.53
N THR A 86 37.21 7.20 27.35
CA THR A 86 38.45 6.79 26.63
C THR A 86 38.51 5.24 26.47
N PRO A 87 39.23 4.66 25.49
CA PRO A 87 39.42 3.20 25.31
C PRO A 87 40.67 2.61 26.02
N LYS A 88 40.72 1.27 26.22
CA LYS A 88 41.94 0.41 26.41
C LYS A 88 41.48 -1.06 26.60
N LYS A 89 41.75 -2.04 25.73
CA LYS A 89 42.99 -2.72 25.29
C LYS A 89 43.70 -3.56 26.37
N LEU A 90 43.54 -4.89 26.33
CA LEU A 90 44.58 -5.93 26.25
C LEU A 90 43.94 -7.32 26.28
#